data_AF-A0A5N8HN99-F1
#
_entry.id   AF-A0A5N8HN99-F1
#
_cell.length_a   1.000
_cell.length_b   1.000
_cell.length_c   1.000
_cell.angle_alpha   90.00
_cell.angle_beta   90.00
_cell.angle_gamma   90.00
#
_symmetry.space_group_name_H-M   'P 1'
#
loop_
_entity.id
_entity.type
_entity.pdbx_description
1 polymer ?
#
loop_
_entity_poly.entity_id
_entity_poly.type
_entity_poly.pdbx_seq_one_letter_code
_entity_poly.pdbx_strand_id
1 'polypeptide(L)'
;MDLQHWQAQFENWLKNHHQHQDAAHDVCHFRRVWATAQKLAADDHVDMLVILTACYFHDIVSLAKNHPQRQRSSILAAEETRRLLREEFVQFPA
;
A
#
# COMPACT_ATOMS: atom_id res chain seq x y z
N MET A 1 -15.67 4.52 8.51
CA MET A 1 -15.57 3.85 7.19
C MET A 1 -15.09 2.43 7.43
N ASP A 2 -15.55 1.47 6.64
CA ASP A 2 -15.09 0.09 6.77
C ASP A 2 -13.78 -0.15 5.98
N LEU A 3 -13.15 -1.30 6.21
CA LEU A 3 -11.91 -1.68 5.52
C LEU A 3 -12.12 -1.88 4.01
N GLN A 4 -13.31 -2.30 3.60
CA GLN A 4 -13.63 -2.53 2.19
C GLN A 4 -13.66 -1.21 1.40
N HIS A 5 -14.18 -0.14 2.01
CA HIS A 5 -14.14 1.20 1.46
C HIS A 5 -12.70 1.65 1.19
N TRP A 6 -11.82 1.53 2.19
CA TRP A 6 -10.42 1.92 2.04
C TRP A 6 -9.67 1.06 1.03
N GLN A 7 -9.92 -0.24 1.03
CA GLN A 7 -9.35 -1.15 0.05
C GLN A 7 -9.75 -0.72 -1.38
N ALA A 8 -11.02 -0.40 -1.62
CA ALA A 8 -11.49 0.06 -2.92
C ALA A 8 -10.86 1.40 -3.33
N GLN A 9 -10.71 2.34 -2.38
CA GLN A 9 -10.05 3.63 -2.65
C GLN A 9 -8.59 3.45 -3.06
N PHE A 10 -7.83 2.63 -2.32
CA PHE A 10 -6.43 2.35 -2.65
C PHE A 10 -6.28 1.68 -4.03
N GLU A 11 -7.12 0.70 -4.33
CA GLU A 11 -7.11 0.03 -5.63
C GLU A 11 -7.45 0.97 -6.79
N ASN A 12 -8.42 1.86 -6.61
CA ASN A 12 -8.79 2.85 -7.62
C ASN A 12 -7.66 3.85 -7.85
N TRP A 13 -7.05 4.35 -6.77
CA TRP A 13 -5.93 5.27 -6.86
C TRP A 13 -4.73 4.64 -7.58
N LEU A 14 -4.36 3.40 -7.22
CA LEU A 14 -3.26 2.66 -7.84
C LEU A 14 -3.48 2.44 -9.34
N LYS A 15 -4.69 2.04 -9.75
CA LYS A 15 -5.02 1.87 -11.18
C LYS A 15 -4.85 3.15 -11.99
N ASN A 16 -5.12 4.30 -11.38
CA ASN A 16 -5.05 5.59 -12.05
C ASN A 16 -3.64 6.19 -12.07
N HIS A 17 -2.78 5.88 -11.09
CA HIS A 17 -1.48 6.52 -10.90
C HIS A 17 -0.26 5.63 -11.19
N HIS A 18 -0.40 4.30 -11.21
CA HIS A 18 0.71 3.34 -11.40
C HIS A 18 0.68 2.65 -12.78
N GLN A 19 0.64 3.43 -13.87
CA GLN A 19 0.53 2.85 -15.23
C GLN A 19 1.83 2.34 -15.85
N HIS A 20 3.00 2.58 -15.25
CA HIS A 20 4.29 2.39 -15.94
C HIS A 20 4.95 1.01 -15.80
N GLN A 21 4.46 0.13 -14.92
CA GLN A 21 4.83 -1.29 -14.87
C GLN A 21 3.58 -2.07 -14.43
N ASP A 22 2.86 -2.66 -15.38
CA ASP A 22 1.69 -3.53 -15.15
C ASP A 22 0.89 -3.30 -13.85
N ALA A 23 0.15 -2.18 -13.76
CA ALA A 23 -0.70 -1.84 -12.61
C ALA A 23 -1.59 -3.01 -12.12
N ALA A 24 -2.03 -3.87 -13.06
CA ALA A 24 -2.83 -5.04 -12.75
C ALA A 24 -2.04 -6.13 -12.01
N HIS A 25 -0.74 -6.29 -12.31
CA HIS A 25 0.14 -7.19 -11.57
C HIS A 25 0.38 -6.68 -10.15
N ASP A 26 0.56 -5.38 -9.98
CA ASP A 26 0.78 -4.75 -8.67
C ASP A 26 -0.48 -4.83 -7.78
N VAL A 27 -1.66 -4.48 -8.31
CA VAL A 27 -2.92 -4.60 -7.54
C VAL A 27 -3.22 -6.05 -7.17
N CYS A 28 -3.01 -7.00 -8.08
CA CYS A 28 -3.16 -8.42 -7.77
C CYS A 28 -2.14 -8.88 -6.72
N HIS A 29 -0.91 -8.36 -6.75
CA HIS A 29 0.10 -8.63 -5.75
C HIS A 29 -0.33 -8.10 -4.38
N PHE A 30 -0.73 -6.83 -4.26
CA PHE A 30 -1.18 -6.23 -3.00
C PHE A 30 -2.39 -6.94 -2.41
N ARG A 31 -3.36 -7.34 -3.24
CA ARG A 31 -4.51 -8.15 -2.80
C ARG A 31 -4.09 -9.48 -2.17
N ARG A 32 -3.10 -10.17 -2.75
CA ARG A 32 -2.58 -11.42 -2.17
C ARG A 32 -1.87 -11.18 -0.84
N VAL A 33 -1.07 -10.12 -0.75
CA VAL A 33 -0.39 -9.74 0.50
C VAL A 33 -1.42 -9.41 1.59
N TRP A 34 -2.44 -8.61 1.27
CA TRP A 34 -3.53 -8.27 2.18
C TRP A 34 -4.33 -9.49 2.63
N ALA A 35 -4.65 -10.43 1.72
CA ALA A 35 -5.34 -11.66 2.07
C ALA A 35 -4.54 -12.53 3.05
N THR A 36 -3.22 -12.59 2.90
CA THR A 36 -2.33 -13.28 3.84
C THR A 36 -2.24 -12.55 5.17
N ALA A 37 -2.08 -11.22 5.14
CA ALA A 37 -1.98 -10.40 6.34
C ALA A 37 -3.25 -10.50 7.20
N GLN A 38 -4.44 -10.53 6.59
CA GLN A 38 -5.70 -10.76 7.30
C GLN A 38 -5.75 -12.11 8.03
N LYS A 39 -5.22 -13.17 7.40
CA LYS A 39 -5.15 -14.50 8.04
C LYS A 39 -4.18 -14.52 9.21
N LEU A 40 -3.04 -13.83 9.07
CA LEU A 40 -2.03 -13.74 10.13
C LEU A 40 -2.54 -12.90 11.32
N ALA A 41 -3.28 -11.84 11.04
CA ALA A 41 -3.86 -10.95 12.04
C ALA A 41 -5.16 -11.47 12.68
N ALA A 42 -5.68 -12.62 12.23
CA ALA A 42 -7.02 -13.09 12.62
C ALA A 42 -7.19 -13.31 14.13
N ASP A 43 -6.11 -13.71 14.81
CA ASP A 43 -6.11 -14.02 16.23
C ASP A 43 -5.46 -12.92 17.09
N ASP A 44 -4.99 -11.83 16.47
CA ASP A 44 -4.26 -10.75 17.13
C ASP A 44 -5.10 -9.47 17.21
N HIS A 45 -4.96 -8.73 18.32
CA HIS A 45 -5.57 -7.40 18.44
C HIS A 45 -4.69 -6.35 17.77
N VAL A 46 -4.90 -6.16 16.47
CA VAL A 46 -4.13 -5.24 15.63
C VAL A 46 -5.02 -4.27 14.87
N ASP A 47 -4.46 -3.11 14.53
CA ASP A 47 -5.14 -2.14 13.67
C ASP A 47 -5.11 -2.63 12.21
N MET A 48 -6.22 -3.22 11.78
CA MET A 48 -6.39 -3.74 10.43
C MET A 48 -6.29 -2.66 9.34
N LEU A 49 -6.60 -1.40 9.67
CA LEU A 49 -6.48 -0.30 8.72
C LEU A 49 -5.00 0.04 8.47
N VAL A 50 -4.18 0.06 9.52
CA VAL A 50 -2.73 0.22 9.40
C VAL A 50 -2.13 -0.92 8.59
N ILE A 51 -2.55 -2.16 8.83
CA ILE A 51 -2.08 -3.32 8.06
C ILE A 51 -2.50 -3.23 6.59
N LEU A 52 -3.76 -2.85 6.32
CA LEU A 52 -4.26 -2.66 4.96
C LEU A 52 -3.40 -1.64 4.22
N THR A 53 -3.18 -0.47 4.81
CA THR A 53 -2.37 0.60 4.21
C THR A 53 -0.93 0.15 3.99
N ALA A 54 -0.31 -0.54 4.97
CA ALA A 54 1.02 -1.08 4.80
C ALA A 54 1.08 -2.08 3.63
N CYS A 55 0.11 -3.00 3.50
CA CYS A 55 0.08 -3.98 2.42
C CYS A 55 0.00 -3.33 1.03
N TYR A 56 -0.80 -2.27 0.89
CA TYR A 56 -1.04 -1.63 -0.41
C TYR A 56 0.06 -0.66 -0.85
N PHE A 57 0.84 -0.09 0.07
CA PHE A 57 1.85 0.92 -0.26
C PHE A 57 3.30 0.52 0.05
N HIS A 58 3.57 -0.69 0.58
CA HIS A 58 4.93 -1.12 0.94
C HIS A 58 5.95 -1.08 -0.22
N ASP A 59 5.48 -1.22 -1.45
CA ASP A 59 6.32 -1.21 -2.67
C ASP A 59 5.92 -0.07 -3.63
N ILE A 60 5.28 0.98 -3.12
CA ILE A 60 4.87 2.14 -3.93
C ILE A 60 6.07 2.87 -4.55
N VAL A 61 7.23 2.78 -3.90
CA VAL A 61 8.52 3.25 -4.43
C VAL A 61 9.47 2.07 -4.55
N SER A 62 9.61 1.54 -5.77
CA SER A 62 10.57 0.48 -6.08
C SER A 62 11.74 1.04 -6.89
N LEU A 63 12.93 1.08 -6.28
CA LEU A 63 14.15 1.50 -6.98
C LEU A 63 14.73 0.32 -7.75
N ALA A 64 15.30 0.60 -8.94
CA ALA A 64 15.93 -0.43 -9.76
C ALA A 64 16.98 -1.22 -8.97
N LYS A 65 17.16 -2.50 -9.32
CA LYS A 65 18.06 -3.42 -8.59
C LYS A 65 19.51 -2.93 -8.48
N ASN A 66 19.95 -2.10 -9.44
CA ASN A 66 21.30 -1.54 -9.51
C ASN A 66 21.42 -0.16 -8.85
N HIS A 67 20.34 0.37 -8.26
CA HIS A 67 20.35 1.69 -7.64
C HIS A 67 21.12 1.66 -6.31
N PRO A 68 22.09 2.56 -6.08
CA PRO A 68 22.93 2.56 -4.88
C PRO A 68 22.13 2.74 -3.58
N GLN A 69 20.93 3.31 -3.67
CA GLN A 69 20.03 3.54 -2.54
C GLN A 69 18.90 2.52 -2.44
N ARG A 70 18.97 1.36 -3.11
CA ARG A 70 17.92 0.33 -3.06
C ARG A 70 17.51 -0.05 -1.63
N GLN A 71 18.45 -0.07 -0.69
CA GLN A 71 18.16 -0.34 0.72
C GLN A 71 17.21 0.69 1.36
N ARG A 72 17.07 1.87 0.76
CA ARG A 72 16.17 2.93 1.21
C ARG A 72 14.79 2.87 0.54
N SER A 73 14.54 1.93 -0.37
CA SER A 73 13.23 1.83 -1.03
C SER A 73 12.07 1.71 -0.05
N SER A 74 12.23 0.95 1.04
CA SER A 74 11.22 0.86 2.09
C SER A 74 10.98 2.18 2.84
N ILE A 75 12.06 2.93 3.12
CA ILE A 75 11.97 4.24 3.78
C ILE A 75 11.27 5.25 2.87
N LEU A 76 11.68 5.29 1.60
CA LEU A 76 11.08 6.17 0.59
C LEU A 76 9.61 5.82 0.34
N ALA A 77 9.28 4.52 0.30
CA ALA A 77 7.89 4.07 0.21
C ALA A 77 7.06 4.52 1.40
N ALA A 78 7.60 4.43 2.63
CA ALA A 78 6.91 4.91 3.83
C ALA A 78 6.70 6.43 3.83
N GLU A 79 7.71 7.20 3.43
CA GLU A 79 7.62 8.66 3.29
C GLU A 79 6.57 9.07 2.26
N GLU A 80 6.58 8.41 1.10
CA GLU A 80 5.64 8.65 0.01
C GLU A 80 4.22 8.25 0.41
N THR A 81 4.04 7.11 1.06
CA THR A 81 2.75 6.68 1.63
C THR A 81 2.19 7.76 2.54
N ARG A 82 3.02 8.30 3.44
CA ARG A 82 2.59 9.36 4.37
C ARG A 82 2.19 10.65 3.64
N ARG A 83 2.83 10.97 2.51
CA ARG A 83 2.45 12.10 1.65
C ARG A 83 1.09 11.84 0.99
N LEU A 84 0.94 10.69 0.35
CA LEU A 84 -0.28 10.26 -0.32
C LEU A 84 -1.49 10.23 0.62
N LEU A 85 -1.34 9.68 1.82
CA LEU A 85 -2.44 9.64 2.80
C LEU A 85 -2.94 11.03 3.18
N ARG A 86 -2.07 12.04 3.24
CA ARG A 86 -2.48 13.42 3.55
C ARG A 86 -3.09 14.15 2.35
N GLU A 87 -2.56 13.92 1.16
CA GLU A 87 -2.89 14.72 -0.02
C GLU A 87 -4.05 14.10 -0.83
N GLU A 88 -4.05 12.78 -0.98
CA GLU A 88 -5.00 12.04 -1.83
C GLU A 88 -6.12 11.39 -1.03
N PHE A 89 -5.86 11.03 0.23
CA PHE A 89 -6.83 10.37 1.10
C PHE A 89 -7.21 11.24 2.30
N VAL A 90 -7.72 12.45 2.06
CA VAL A 90 -8.05 13.46 3.11
C VAL A 90 -8.97 12.93 4.21
N GLN A 91 -9.78 11.91 3.93
CA GLN A 91 -10.68 11.27 4.89
C GLN A 91 -10.01 10.16 5.73
N PHE A 92 -8.74 9.84 5.45
CA PHE A 92 -7.99 8.79 6.13
C PHE A 92 -7.72 9.22 7.58
N PRO A 93 -8.06 8.38 8.57
CA PRO A 93 -7.86 8.73 9.97
C PRO A 93 -6.35 8.87 10.26
N ALA A 94 -5.98 10.00 10.88
CA ALA A 94 -4.60 10.34 11.25
C ALA A 94 -4.22 9.79 12.62
#